data_AF-A0A3D6AZB3-F1
#
_entry.id   AF-A0A3D6AZB3-F1
#
_cell.length_a   1.000
_cell.length_b   1.000
_cell.length_c   1.000
_cell.angle_alpha   90.00
_cell.angle_beta   90.00
_cell.angle_gamma   90.00
#
_symmetry.space_group_name_H-M   'P 1'
#
loop_
_entity.id
_entity.type
_entity.pdbx_description
1 polymer ?
#
loop_
_entity_poly.entity_id
_entity_poly.type
_entity_poly.pdbx_seq_one_letter_code
_entity_poly.pdbx_strand_id
1 'polypeptide(L)'
;MGGRRHILHDVIRKSETVTLTVGDKSASKTVVLEEPIDIYLEIDDNPYNSSVHDCSKHIESLRNSVVACNAAEVAHKIASTQQIGKHISKGFLGYITASLDMQNMEECSNVEAVVAELQSQSDELANRKLVMIDDYDILTTRYSAVFENLDRELVQRIHMLMEPCFRFVESSRKEQLRNTDSSLSAMALVGHKEQLDVQARISAITVKQRAAGLIESAKQYLLGQKQLASHIEHVLIGGCKNARWMLPVVVVEKTVAGGSKETEVVMNEQTARMGVNDWKVRQNVQQASMPAMTQEDKQRIGKHLEREIQRLGSSEHEKRVAGMMRKLAGNFLS
;
A
#
# COMPACT_ATOMS: atom_id res chain seq x y z
N MET A 1 83.85 -40.77 58.32
CA MET A 1 85.04 -41.62 58.30
C MET A 1 84.60 -43.06 58.04
N GLY A 2 84.28 -43.38 56.80
CA GLY A 2 83.83 -44.72 56.38
C GLY A 2 84.62 -45.14 55.15
N GLY A 3 85.94 -45.26 55.30
CA GLY A 3 86.79 -45.82 54.24
C GLY A 3 86.68 -47.34 54.27
N ARG A 4 86.45 -47.95 53.11
CA ARG A 4 86.48 -49.42 52.96
C ARG A 4 87.94 -49.84 52.98
N ARG A 5 88.38 -50.52 54.05
CA ARG A 5 89.75 -51.02 54.14
C ARG A 5 89.85 -52.38 53.46
N HIS A 6 90.75 -52.46 52.49
CA HIS A 6 91.13 -53.71 51.86
C HIS A 6 92.55 -54.06 52.30
N ILE A 7 92.74 -55.28 52.80
CA ILE A 7 94.05 -55.81 53.21
C ILE A 7 94.49 -56.79 52.13
N LEU A 8 95.67 -56.55 51.57
CA LEU A 8 96.33 -57.48 50.66
C LEU A 8 97.54 -58.07 51.37
N HIS A 9 97.61 -59.41 51.41
CA HIS A 9 98.73 -60.14 52.00
C HIS A 9 99.68 -60.59 50.89
N ASP A 10 100.96 -60.27 51.01
CA ASP A 10 102.01 -60.68 50.08
C ASP A 10 103.29 -61.09 50.84
N VAL A 11 104.27 -61.70 50.18
CA VAL A 11 105.49 -62.21 50.83
C VAL A 11 106.73 -61.86 50.01
N ILE A 12 107.70 -61.18 50.63
CA ILE A 12 109.00 -60.92 50.00
C ILE A 12 109.95 -62.08 50.32
N ARG A 13 110.60 -62.62 49.29
CA ARG A 13 111.54 -63.74 49.41
C ARG A 13 112.97 -63.27 49.16
N LYS A 14 113.88 -63.56 50.09
CA LYS A 14 115.32 -63.29 49.96
C LYS A 14 116.10 -64.57 50.19
N SER A 15 116.99 -64.92 49.25
CA SER A 15 117.85 -66.11 49.34
C SER A 15 119.28 -65.73 49.71
N GLU A 16 119.82 -66.34 50.77
CA GLU A 16 121.19 -66.10 51.25
C GLU A 16 121.95 -67.44 51.31
N THR A 17 123.17 -67.49 50.76
CA THR A 17 123.96 -68.72 50.68
C THR A 17 125.09 -68.67 51.70
N VAL A 18 125.00 -69.54 52.72
CA VAL A 18 126.03 -69.67 53.75
C VAL A 18 126.89 -70.89 53.43
N THR A 19 128.21 -70.70 53.42
CA THR A 19 129.18 -71.77 53.15
C THR A 19 129.95 -72.07 54.43
N LEU A 20 129.92 -73.34 54.85
CA LEU A 20 130.67 -73.81 56.01
C LEU A 20 131.79 -74.73 55.52
N THR A 21 133.00 -74.49 56.02
CA THR A 21 134.21 -75.24 55.65
C THR A 21 134.76 -75.93 56.90
N VAL A 22 134.91 -77.26 56.86
CA VAL A 22 135.51 -78.04 57.96
C VAL A 22 136.54 -78.99 57.36
N GLY A 23 137.82 -78.70 57.58
CA GLY A 23 138.94 -79.39 56.94
C GLY A 23 138.94 -79.20 55.42
N ASP A 24 139.36 -80.22 54.67
CA ASP A 24 139.46 -80.19 53.19
C ASP A 24 138.11 -80.40 52.46
N LYS A 25 136.97 -80.17 53.13
CA LYS A 25 135.63 -80.23 52.50
C LYS A 25 134.78 -79.00 52.87
N SER A 26 134.26 -78.32 51.86
CA SER A 26 133.29 -77.24 51.99
C SER A 26 131.90 -77.71 51.56
N ALA A 27 130.86 -77.24 52.26
CA ALA A 27 129.48 -77.42 51.87
C ALA A 27 128.74 -76.08 51.99
N SER A 28 128.13 -75.64 50.88
CA SER A 28 127.28 -74.45 50.83
C SER A 28 125.81 -74.87 50.89
N LYS A 29 125.02 -74.17 51.70
CA LYS A 29 123.56 -74.31 51.70
C LYS A 29 122.91 -72.94 51.58
N THR A 30 122.09 -72.78 50.54
CA THR A 30 121.25 -71.59 50.36
C THR A 30 120.00 -71.73 51.21
N VAL A 31 119.74 -70.74 52.05
CA VAL A 31 118.50 -70.63 52.83
C VAL A 31 117.68 -69.50 52.24
N VAL A 32 116.42 -69.79 51.94
CA VAL A 32 115.45 -68.78 51.49
C VAL A 32 114.67 -68.32 52.71
N LEU A 33 114.75 -67.03 53.00
CA LEU A 33 113.99 -66.34 54.03
C LEU A 33 112.77 -65.71 53.36
N GLU A 34 111.59 -65.99 53.89
CA GLU A 34 110.33 -65.42 53.44
C GLU A 34 109.79 -64.50 54.55
N GLU A 35 109.57 -63.22 54.22
CA GLU A 35 109.05 -62.23 55.17
C GLU A 35 107.66 -61.76 54.68
N PRO A 36 106.58 -62.04 55.45
CA PRO A 36 105.24 -61.64 55.06
C PRO A 36 105.05 -60.13 55.23
N ILE A 37 104.36 -59.52 54.26
CA ILE A 37 104.01 -58.11 54.25
C ILE A 37 102.50 -57.97 54.04
N ASP A 38 101.89 -57.20 54.93
CA ASP A 38 100.48 -56.81 54.82
C ASP A 38 100.40 -55.39 54.27
N ILE A 39 99.82 -55.23 53.09
CA ILE A 39 99.57 -53.93 52.46
C ILE A 39 98.14 -53.51 52.77
N TYR A 40 98.01 -52.41 53.50
CA TYR A 40 96.74 -51.80 53.83
C TYR A 40 96.39 -50.73 52.79
N LEU A 41 95.33 -50.97 52.00
CA LEU A 41 94.79 -49.99 51.07
C LEU A 41 93.55 -49.35 51.69
N GLU A 42 93.66 -48.07 52.02
CA GLU A 42 92.55 -47.23 52.44
C GLU A 42 92.12 -46.37 51.25
N ILE A 43 91.00 -46.74 50.62
CA ILE A 43 90.43 -45.99 49.49
C ILE A 43 89.50 -44.93 50.06
N ASP A 44 89.78 -43.67 49.74
CA ASP A 44 88.90 -42.55 50.09
C ASP A 44 87.76 -42.44 49.09
N ASP A 45 86.61 -43.01 49.44
CA ASP A 45 85.38 -42.93 48.64
C ASP A 45 84.61 -41.61 48.86
N ASN A 46 85.06 -40.73 49.77
CA ASN A 46 84.35 -39.49 50.10
C ASN A 46 84.19 -38.54 48.91
N PRO A 47 85.19 -38.31 48.04
CA PRO A 47 85.04 -37.43 46.88
C PRO A 47 83.98 -37.95 45.89
N TYR A 48 83.97 -39.27 45.66
CA TYR A 48 83.00 -39.90 44.77
C TYR A 48 81.58 -39.82 45.35
N ASN A 49 81.39 -40.20 46.62
CA ASN A 49 80.09 -40.14 47.28
C ASN A 49 79.54 -38.70 47.35
N SER A 50 80.42 -37.72 47.55
CA SER A 50 80.04 -36.30 47.54
C SER A 50 79.54 -35.86 46.16
N SER A 51 80.23 -36.24 45.08
CA SER A 51 79.81 -35.92 43.70
C SER A 51 78.46 -36.52 43.32
N VAL A 52 78.18 -37.76 43.75
CA VAL A 52 76.90 -38.43 43.51
C VAL A 52 75.79 -37.75 44.29
N HIS A 53 76.06 -37.34 45.53
CA HIS A 53 75.11 -36.60 46.36
C HIS A 53 74.77 -35.22 45.78
N ASP A 54 75.77 -34.49 45.28
CA ASP A 54 75.57 -33.19 44.64
C ASP A 54 74.79 -33.32 43.32
N CYS A 55 75.07 -34.35 42.53
CA CYS A 55 74.28 -34.67 41.33
C CYS A 55 72.82 -34.95 41.69
N SER A 56 72.56 -35.73 42.75
CA SER A 56 71.20 -36.00 43.25
C SER A 56 70.46 -34.70 43.62
N LYS A 57 71.12 -33.77 44.31
CA LYS A 57 70.55 -32.45 44.65
C LYS A 57 70.21 -31.62 43.41
N HIS A 58 71.08 -31.63 42.40
CA HIS A 58 70.81 -30.90 41.16
C HIS A 58 69.63 -31.49 40.39
N ILE A 59 69.51 -32.83 40.34
CA ILE A 59 68.37 -33.51 39.73
C ILE A 59 67.07 -33.20 40.49
N GLU A 60 67.10 -33.18 41.82
CA GLU A 60 65.94 -32.81 42.64
C GLU A 60 65.54 -31.34 42.43
N SER A 61 66.50 -30.43 42.37
CA SER A 61 66.25 -29.00 42.09
C SER A 61 65.65 -28.80 40.70
N LEU A 62 66.18 -29.49 39.68
CA LEU A 62 65.62 -29.47 38.33
C LEU A 62 64.21 -30.05 38.31
N ARG A 63 63.97 -31.19 38.97
CA ARG A 63 62.63 -31.79 39.08
C ARG A 63 61.64 -30.83 39.73
N ASN A 64 62.01 -30.19 40.82
CA ASN A 64 61.17 -29.21 41.50
C ASN A 64 60.88 -28.00 40.61
N SER A 65 61.88 -27.53 39.85
CA SER A 65 61.72 -26.45 38.88
C SER A 65 60.76 -26.82 37.75
N VAL A 66 60.86 -28.04 37.22
CA VAL A 66 59.94 -28.55 36.18
C VAL A 66 58.52 -28.72 36.73
N VAL A 67 58.36 -29.24 37.94
CA VAL A 67 57.05 -29.36 38.59
C VAL A 67 56.44 -27.98 38.82
N ALA A 68 57.22 -27.01 39.29
CA ALA A 68 56.77 -25.63 39.46
C ALA A 68 56.41 -24.97 38.12
N CYS A 69 57.22 -25.18 37.07
CA CYS A 69 56.95 -24.68 35.73
C CYS A 69 55.66 -25.28 35.15
N ASN A 70 55.49 -26.60 35.25
CA ASN A 70 54.27 -27.29 34.82
C ASN A 70 53.04 -26.79 35.60
N ALA A 71 53.15 -26.60 36.92
CA ALA A 71 52.07 -26.07 37.73
C ALA A 71 51.72 -24.63 37.32
N ALA A 72 52.72 -23.79 37.06
CA ALA A 72 52.54 -22.42 36.57
C ALA A 72 51.90 -22.39 35.17
N GLU A 73 52.32 -23.28 34.27
CA GLU A 73 51.75 -23.41 32.93
C GLU A 73 50.28 -23.86 32.99
N VAL A 74 49.96 -24.85 33.83
CA VAL A 74 48.58 -25.29 34.05
C VAL A 74 47.73 -24.16 34.62
N ALA A 75 48.23 -23.44 35.63
CA ALA A 75 47.53 -22.28 36.19
C ALA A 75 47.31 -21.19 35.13
N HIS A 76 48.30 -20.91 34.29
CA HIS A 76 48.20 -19.95 33.19
C HIS A 76 47.17 -20.39 32.14
N LYS A 77 47.14 -21.68 31.76
CA LYS A 77 46.13 -22.24 30.84
C LYS A 77 44.72 -22.08 31.40
N ILE A 78 44.51 -22.36 32.69
CA ILE A 78 43.21 -22.19 33.34
C ILE A 78 42.78 -20.73 33.34
N ALA A 79 43.68 -19.81 33.75
CA ALA A 79 43.39 -18.38 33.76
C ALA A 79 43.08 -17.83 32.36
N SER A 80 43.87 -18.21 31.35
CA SER A 80 43.66 -17.83 29.95
C SER A 80 42.33 -18.37 29.41
N THR A 81 41.99 -19.63 29.68
CA THR A 81 40.71 -20.23 29.27
C THR A 81 39.52 -19.52 29.91
N GLN A 82 39.61 -19.15 31.19
CA GLN A 82 38.56 -18.38 31.87
C GLN A 82 38.40 -16.98 31.28
N GLN A 83 39.50 -16.30 30.94
CA GLN A 83 39.44 -15.01 30.26
C GLN A 83 38.80 -15.13 28.87
N ILE A 84 39.21 -16.12 28.07
CA ILE A 84 38.62 -16.41 26.77
C ILE A 84 37.12 -16.68 26.93
N GLY A 85 36.71 -17.51 27.90
CA GLY A 85 35.30 -17.79 28.18
C GLY A 85 34.51 -16.53 28.52
N LYS A 86 35.04 -15.65 29.37
CA LYS A 86 34.41 -14.35 29.71
C LYS A 86 34.34 -13.41 28.51
N HIS A 87 35.37 -13.35 27.68
CA HIS A 87 35.38 -12.50 26.49
C HIS A 87 34.42 -13.02 25.42
N ILE A 88 34.36 -14.33 25.19
CA ILE A 88 33.40 -14.94 24.27
C ILE A 88 31.99 -14.72 24.80
N SER A 89 31.71 -15.04 26.06
CA SER A 89 30.36 -14.86 26.62
C SER A 89 29.92 -13.39 26.54
N LYS A 90 30.79 -12.45 26.94
CA LYS A 90 30.47 -11.02 26.90
C LYS A 90 30.36 -10.48 25.48
N GLY A 91 31.27 -10.86 24.58
CA GLY A 91 31.29 -10.39 23.20
C GLY A 91 30.14 -10.96 22.39
N PHE A 92 29.92 -12.27 22.46
CA PHE A 92 28.86 -12.96 21.72
C PHE A 92 27.47 -12.59 22.24
N LEU A 93 27.24 -12.66 23.57
CA LEU A 93 25.94 -12.24 24.12
C LEU A 93 25.72 -10.76 23.87
N GLY A 94 26.74 -9.92 24.05
CA GLY A 94 26.63 -8.48 23.76
C GLY A 94 26.27 -8.21 22.29
N TYR A 95 26.87 -8.95 21.34
CA TYR A 95 26.54 -8.85 19.93
C TYR A 95 25.11 -9.30 19.64
N ILE A 96 24.67 -10.44 20.19
CA ILE A 96 23.30 -10.93 20.00
C ILE A 96 22.30 -9.92 20.56
N THR A 97 22.51 -9.43 21.79
CA THR A 97 21.63 -8.45 22.40
C THR A 97 21.56 -7.18 21.56
N ALA A 98 22.71 -6.63 21.13
CA ALA A 98 22.72 -5.45 20.26
C ALA A 98 22.04 -5.70 18.90
N SER A 99 22.21 -6.89 18.31
CA SER A 99 21.55 -7.26 17.06
C SER A 99 20.03 -7.39 17.23
N LEU A 100 19.57 -7.97 18.34
CA LEU A 100 18.15 -8.08 18.67
C LEU A 100 17.54 -6.70 18.97
N ASP A 101 18.27 -5.85 19.69
CA ASP A 101 17.83 -4.47 19.97
C ASP A 101 17.70 -3.67 18.66
N MET A 102 18.63 -3.86 17.72
CA MET A 102 18.56 -3.22 16.40
C MET A 102 17.36 -3.70 15.59
N GLN A 103 17.10 -5.01 15.55
CA GLN A 103 15.90 -5.57 14.89
C GLN A 103 14.62 -5.07 15.55
N ASN A 104 14.57 -5.04 16.88
CA ASN A 104 13.41 -4.55 17.61
C ASN A 104 13.16 -3.07 17.34
N MET A 105 14.21 -2.26 17.22
CA MET A 105 14.08 -0.84 16.90
C MET A 105 13.59 -0.59 15.46
N GLU A 106 14.05 -1.39 14.51
CA GLU A 106 13.56 -1.36 13.13
C GLU A 106 12.07 -1.74 13.06
N GLU A 107 11.67 -2.83 13.72
CA GLU A 107 10.27 -3.25 13.77
C GLU A 107 9.37 -2.23 14.48
N CYS A 108 9.81 -1.65 15.61
CA CYS A 108 9.09 -0.56 16.27
C CYS A 108 8.90 0.64 15.33
N SER A 109 9.93 1.03 14.60
CA SER A 109 9.84 2.12 13.63
C SER A 109 8.87 1.81 12.50
N ASN A 110 8.84 0.57 12.00
CA ASN A 110 7.89 0.14 10.99
C ASN A 110 6.46 0.17 11.51
N VAL A 111 6.23 -0.32 12.74
CA VAL A 111 4.92 -0.28 13.39
C VAL A 111 4.43 1.16 13.59
N GLU A 112 5.30 2.05 14.07
CA GLU A 112 4.96 3.48 14.25
C GLU A 112 4.58 4.15 12.93
N ALA A 113 5.30 3.84 11.84
CA ALA A 113 4.98 4.36 10.51
C ALA A 113 3.60 3.88 10.02
N VAL A 114 3.30 2.59 10.18
CA VAL A 114 1.99 2.02 9.80
C VAL A 114 0.87 2.58 10.66
N VAL A 115 1.08 2.76 11.97
CA VAL A 115 0.09 3.38 12.86
C VAL A 115 -0.18 4.82 12.46
N ALA A 116 0.85 5.59 12.12
CA ALA A 116 0.68 6.97 11.64
C ALA A 116 -0.09 7.02 10.32
N GLU A 117 0.17 6.11 9.39
CA GLU A 117 -0.59 5.99 8.14
C GLU A 117 -2.06 5.65 8.40
N LEU A 118 -2.33 4.65 9.26
CA LEU A 118 -3.69 4.26 9.63
C LEU A 118 -4.45 5.41 10.30
N GLN A 119 -3.78 6.19 11.14
CA GLN A 119 -4.37 7.36 11.77
C GLN A 119 -4.71 8.45 10.74
N SER A 120 -3.80 8.73 9.80
CA SER A 120 -4.07 9.65 8.69
C SER A 120 -5.25 9.19 7.82
N GLN A 121 -5.34 7.90 7.50
CA GLN A 121 -6.45 7.34 6.74
C GLN A 121 -7.77 7.41 7.51
N SER A 122 -7.73 7.19 8.84
CA SER A 122 -8.90 7.34 9.71
C SER A 122 -9.42 8.78 9.71
N ASP A 123 -8.53 9.76 9.81
CA ASP A 123 -8.90 11.18 9.78
C ASP A 123 -9.47 11.59 8.42
N GLU A 124 -8.89 11.09 7.32
CA GLU A 124 -9.41 11.31 5.97
C GLU A 124 -10.81 10.71 5.79
N LEU A 125 -11.05 9.48 6.27
CA LEU A 125 -12.35 8.84 6.24
C LEU A 125 -13.39 9.62 7.06
N ALA A 126 -13.01 10.14 8.23
CA ALA A 126 -13.89 10.96 9.05
C ALA A 126 -14.28 12.26 8.32
N ASN A 127 -13.32 12.93 7.68
CA ASN A 127 -13.59 14.13 6.89
C ASN A 127 -14.49 13.82 5.69
N ARG A 128 -14.21 12.73 4.96
CA ARG A 128 -15.03 12.34 3.81
C ARG A 128 -16.45 11.96 4.19
N LYS A 129 -16.64 11.36 5.37
CA LYS A 129 -17.97 11.12 5.94
C LYS A 129 -18.71 12.43 6.21
N LEU A 130 -18.05 13.46 6.74
CA LEU A 130 -18.68 14.76 6.98
C LEU A 130 -19.13 15.42 5.68
N VAL A 131 -18.28 15.41 4.64
CA VAL A 131 -18.66 15.91 3.31
C VAL A 131 -19.86 15.14 2.76
N MET A 132 -19.89 13.82 2.89
CA MET A 132 -21.00 13.01 2.40
C MET A 132 -22.31 13.29 3.14
N ILE A 133 -22.25 13.60 4.44
CA ILE A 133 -23.43 14.01 5.22
C ILE A 133 -23.95 15.36 4.73
N ASP A 134 -23.07 16.34 4.51
CA ASP A 134 -23.45 17.65 4.00
C ASP A 134 -24.08 17.55 2.60
N ASP A 135 -23.47 16.79 1.70
CA ASP A 135 -24.02 16.52 0.37
C ASP A 135 -25.41 15.87 0.43
N TYR A 136 -25.60 14.93 1.37
CA TYR A 136 -26.88 14.28 1.57
C TYR A 136 -27.95 15.27 2.07
N ASP A 137 -27.61 16.15 3.00
CA ASP A 137 -28.52 17.17 3.54
C ASP A 137 -28.89 18.20 2.47
N ILE A 138 -27.91 18.64 1.65
CA ILE A 138 -28.15 19.53 0.50
C ILE A 138 -29.10 18.86 -0.50
N LEU A 139 -28.85 17.60 -0.84
CA LEU A 139 -29.66 16.86 -1.80
C LEU A 139 -31.09 16.66 -1.30
N THR A 140 -31.22 16.29 -0.03
CA THR A 140 -32.51 16.09 0.65
C THR A 140 -33.31 17.39 0.68
N THR A 141 -32.67 18.50 1.05
CA THR A 141 -33.29 19.83 1.09
C THR A 141 -33.76 20.24 -0.31
N ARG A 142 -32.91 20.04 -1.33
CA ARG A 142 -33.24 20.38 -2.72
C ARG A 142 -34.44 19.58 -3.22
N TYR A 143 -34.47 18.26 -3.02
CA TYR A 143 -35.58 17.44 -3.47
C TYR A 143 -36.86 17.73 -2.71
N SER A 144 -36.78 17.93 -1.39
CA SER A 144 -37.94 18.32 -0.58
C SER A 144 -38.57 19.61 -1.10
N ALA A 145 -37.75 20.63 -1.39
CA ALA A 145 -38.22 21.88 -1.97
C ALA A 145 -38.84 21.70 -3.37
N VAL A 146 -38.32 20.79 -4.20
CA VAL A 146 -38.92 20.49 -5.52
C VAL A 146 -40.31 19.89 -5.34
N PHE A 147 -40.48 18.92 -4.44
CA PHE A 147 -41.79 18.30 -4.18
C PHE A 147 -42.78 19.29 -3.59
N GLU A 148 -42.38 20.09 -2.59
CA GLU A 148 -43.24 21.13 -2.01
C GLU A 148 -43.68 22.18 -3.03
N ASN A 149 -42.79 22.57 -3.95
CA ASN A 149 -43.14 23.49 -5.02
C ASN A 149 -44.10 22.86 -6.02
N LEU A 150 -43.92 21.58 -6.35
CA LEU A 150 -44.81 20.84 -7.23
C LEU A 150 -46.22 20.72 -6.63
N ASP A 151 -46.29 20.39 -5.34
CA ASP A 151 -47.55 20.30 -4.60
C ASP A 151 -48.27 21.65 -4.56
N ARG A 152 -47.53 22.73 -4.30
CA ARG A 152 -48.08 24.09 -4.33
C ARG A 152 -48.60 24.48 -5.71
N GLU A 153 -47.87 24.14 -6.76
CA GLU A 153 -48.24 24.41 -8.15
C GLU A 153 -49.50 23.63 -8.55
N LEU A 154 -49.59 22.36 -8.15
CA LEU A 154 -50.78 21.53 -8.32
C LEU A 154 -52.00 22.12 -7.63
N VAL A 155 -51.87 22.54 -6.37
CA VAL A 155 -52.96 23.20 -5.63
C VAL A 155 -53.40 24.48 -6.32
N GLN A 156 -52.45 25.31 -6.78
CA GLN A 156 -52.76 26.53 -7.51
C GLN A 156 -53.47 26.24 -8.85
N ARG A 157 -53.02 25.24 -9.61
CA ARG A 157 -53.69 24.84 -10.85
C ARG A 157 -55.11 24.34 -10.61
N ILE A 158 -55.33 23.53 -9.57
CA ILE A 158 -56.67 23.08 -9.17
C ILE A 158 -57.55 24.29 -8.85
N HIS A 159 -57.03 25.26 -8.09
CA HIS A 159 -57.76 26.49 -7.79
C HIS A 159 -58.10 27.28 -9.07
N MET A 160 -57.12 27.46 -9.98
CA MET A 160 -57.34 28.15 -11.26
C MET A 160 -58.37 27.45 -12.15
N LEU A 161 -58.41 26.11 -12.13
CA LEU A 161 -59.40 25.32 -12.86
C LEU A 161 -60.80 25.48 -12.28
N MET A 162 -60.93 25.59 -10.95
CA MET A 162 -62.23 25.76 -10.29
C MET A 162 -62.72 27.21 -10.22
N GLU A 163 -61.82 28.20 -10.31
CA GLU A 163 -62.14 29.63 -10.26
C GLU A 163 -63.23 30.05 -11.26
N PRO A 164 -63.21 29.65 -12.55
CA PRO A 164 -64.30 29.94 -13.49
C PRO A 164 -65.65 29.37 -13.07
N CYS A 165 -65.68 28.18 -12.46
CA CYS A 165 -66.91 27.56 -11.96
C CYS A 165 -67.49 28.38 -10.81
N PHE A 166 -66.66 28.80 -9.84
CA PHE A 166 -67.10 29.65 -8.75
C PHE A 166 -67.57 31.03 -9.24
N ARG A 167 -66.81 31.65 -10.15
CA ARG A 167 -67.17 32.92 -10.79
C ARG A 167 -68.49 32.83 -11.57
N PHE A 168 -68.74 31.70 -12.23
CA PHE A 168 -70.01 31.46 -12.92
C PHE A 168 -71.18 31.35 -11.94
N VAL A 169 -71.02 30.60 -10.85
CA VAL A 169 -72.05 30.48 -9.80
C VAL A 169 -72.34 31.85 -9.18
N GLU A 170 -71.30 32.62 -8.86
CA GLU A 170 -71.45 33.96 -8.29
C GLU A 170 -72.11 34.95 -9.26
N SER A 171 -71.71 34.92 -10.53
CA SER A 171 -72.32 35.76 -11.59
C SER A 171 -73.78 35.37 -11.85
N SER A 172 -74.07 34.07 -11.85
CA SER A 172 -75.44 33.55 -12.00
C SER A 172 -76.33 33.99 -10.84
N ARG A 173 -75.83 33.91 -9.61
CA ARG A 173 -76.52 34.39 -8.40
C ARG A 173 -76.78 35.90 -8.45
N LYS A 174 -75.80 36.70 -8.88
CA LYS A 174 -75.95 38.15 -9.05
C LYS A 174 -76.99 38.50 -10.11
N GLU A 175 -76.98 37.82 -11.27
CA GLU A 175 -77.96 38.07 -12.34
C GLU A 175 -79.37 37.62 -11.93
N GLN A 176 -79.51 36.53 -11.17
CA GLN A 176 -80.80 36.12 -10.59
C GLN A 176 -81.38 37.19 -9.66
N LEU A 177 -80.58 37.75 -8.74
CA LEU A 177 -81.03 38.85 -7.87
C LEU A 177 -81.38 40.11 -8.69
N ARG A 178 -80.60 40.43 -9.73
CA ARG A 178 -80.86 41.62 -10.55
C ARG A 178 -82.17 41.51 -11.33
N ASN A 179 -82.51 40.31 -11.82
CA ASN A 179 -83.79 40.08 -12.49
C ASN A 179 -84.99 40.17 -11.52
N THR A 180 -84.86 39.72 -10.27
CA THR A 180 -85.95 39.86 -9.29
C THR A 180 -86.14 41.31 -8.86
N ASP A 181 -85.06 42.05 -8.58
CA ASP A 181 -85.16 43.45 -8.15
C ASP A 181 -85.56 44.38 -9.30
N SER A 182 -85.05 44.14 -10.51
CA SER A 182 -85.42 44.92 -11.70
C SER A 182 -86.83 44.62 -12.18
N SER A 183 -87.31 43.37 -12.11
CA SER A 183 -88.69 43.06 -12.52
C SER A 183 -89.70 43.59 -11.51
N LEU A 184 -89.42 43.51 -10.20
CA LEU A 184 -90.27 44.07 -9.16
C LEU A 184 -90.35 45.61 -9.25
N SER A 185 -89.22 46.27 -9.53
CA SER A 185 -89.17 47.74 -9.68
C SER A 185 -89.74 48.23 -11.02
N ALA A 186 -89.59 47.46 -12.11
CA ALA A 186 -90.13 47.83 -13.43
C ALA A 186 -91.62 47.48 -13.61
N MET A 187 -92.13 46.44 -12.94
CA MET A 187 -93.57 46.11 -12.96
C MET A 187 -94.43 47.12 -12.20
N ALA A 188 -93.89 47.82 -11.20
CA ALA A 188 -94.63 48.77 -10.40
C ALA A 188 -94.89 50.13 -11.09
N LEU A 189 -94.20 50.46 -12.19
CA LEU A 189 -94.14 51.87 -12.66
C LEU A 189 -94.58 52.16 -14.11
N VAL A 190 -94.90 51.20 -15.00
CA VAL A 190 -95.23 51.56 -16.41
C VAL A 190 -96.41 50.78 -17.00
N GLY A 191 -97.38 51.54 -17.54
CA GLY A 191 -98.61 51.09 -18.21
C GLY A 191 -98.41 50.04 -19.31
N HIS A 192 -99.29 49.06 -19.30
CA HIS A 192 -99.09 47.68 -19.78
C HIS A 192 -99.32 47.38 -21.27
N LYS A 193 -99.19 48.30 -22.22
CA LYS A 193 -99.44 47.93 -23.65
C LYS A 193 -98.39 48.39 -24.65
N GLU A 194 -97.96 49.63 -24.60
CA GLU A 194 -97.03 50.16 -25.60
C GLU A 194 -95.56 49.86 -25.25
N GLN A 195 -95.23 49.81 -23.96
CA GLN A 195 -93.87 49.50 -23.48
C GLN A 195 -93.49 48.02 -23.66
N LEU A 196 -94.46 47.10 -23.73
CA LEU A 196 -94.20 45.65 -23.83
C LEU A 196 -93.54 45.27 -25.16
N ASP A 197 -93.99 45.83 -26.28
CA ASP A 197 -93.38 45.52 -27.59
C ASP A 197 -91.95 46.08 -27.69
N VAL A 198 -91.75 47.31 -27.19
CA VAL A 198 -90.42 47.94 -27.15
C VAL A 198 -89.47 47.17 -26.22
N GLN A 199 -89.93 46.75 -25.05
CA GLN A 199 -89.14 45.95 -24.10
C GLN A 199 -88.83 44.54 -24.65
N ALA A 200 -89.78 43.92 -25.36
CA ALA A 200 -89.55 42.66 -26.05
C ALA A 200 -88.51 42.81 -27.16
N ARG A 201 -88.54 43.90 -27.93
CA ARG A 201 -87.53 44.20 -28.96
C ARG A 201 -86.16 44.47 -28.36
N ILE A 202 -86.07 45.27 -27.29
CA ILE A 202 -84.80 45.57 -26.61
C ILE A 202 -84.20 44.30 -26.00
N SER A 203 -85.00 43.48 -25.32
CA SER A 203 -84.52 42.19 -24.77
C SER A 203 -84.06 41.24 -25.88
N ALA A 204 -84.79 41.14 -27.00
CA ALA A 204 -84.37 40.36 -28.16
C ALA A 204 -83.07 40.88 -28.80
N ILE A 205 -82.89 42.21 -28.91
CA ILE A 205 -81.65 42.82 -29.39
C ILE A 205 -80.49 42.51 -28.44
N THR A 206 -80.72 42.59 -27.13
CA THR A 206 -79.70 42.29 -26.11
C THR A 206 -79.28 40.83 -26.17
N VAL A 207 -80.23 39.90 -26.35
CA VAL A 207 -79.95 38.47 -26.55
C VAL A 207 -79.17 38.24 -27.84
N LYS A 208 -79.55 38.90 -28.95
CA LYS A 208 -78.81 38.83 -30.22
C LYS A 208 -77.38 39.35 -30.08
N GLN A 209 -77.18 40.45 -29.36
CA GLN A 209 -75.85 41.01 -29.12
C GLN A 209 -74.99 40.06 -28.28
N ARG A 210 -75.55 39.46 -27.22
CA ARG A 210 -74.87 38.44 -26.41
C ARG A 210 -74.52 37.19 -27.24
N ALA A 211 -75.44 36.71 -28.08
CA ALA A 211 -75.21 35.58 -28.97
C ALA A 211 -74.12 35.86 -30.00
N ALA A 212 -74.12 37.06 -30.60
CA ALA A 212 -73.06 37.49 -31.52
C ALA A 212 -71.69 37.55 -30.84
N GLY A 213 -71.62 38.05 -29.60
CA GLY A 213 -70.40 38.03 -28.79
C GLY A 213 -69.86 36.61 -28.55
N LEU A 214 -70.74 35.66 -28.21
CA LEU A 214 -70.35 34.26 -28.00
C LEU A 214 -69.84 33.60 -29.29
N ILE A 215 -70.47 33.89 -30.44
CA ILE A 215 -70.01 33.40 -31.75
C ILE A 215 -68.60 33.94 -32.06
N GLU A 216 -68.34 35.23 -31.78
CA GLU A 216 -67.02 35.81 -32.02
C GLU A 216 -65.96 35.21 -31.08
N SER A 217 -66.29 34.97 -29.80
CA SER A 217 -65.38 34.27 -28.87
C SER A 217 -65.08 32.84 -29.31
N ALA A 218 -66.10 32.09 -29.78
CA ALA A 218 -65.90 30.73 -30.31
C ALA A 218 -65.00 30.72 -31.56
N LYS A 219 -65.18 31.71 -32.44
CA LYS A 219 -64.33 31.90 -33.62
C LYS A 219 -62.88 32.20 -33.23
N GLN A 220 -62.65 33.10 -32.26
CA GLN A 220 -61.31 33.40 -31.77
C GLN A 220 -60.62 32.16 -31.17
N TYR A 221 -61.37 31.36 -30.42
CA TYR A 221 -60.87 30.10 -29.86
C TYR A 221 -60.45 29.10 -30.96
N LEU A 222 -61.30 28.88 -31.97
CA LEU A 222 -60.97 27.98 -33.09
C LEU A 222 -59.75 28.46 -33.88
N LEU A 223 -59.60 29.79 -34.04
CA LEU A 223 -58.45 30.37 -34.73
C LEU A 223 -57.15 30.12 -33.94
N GLY A 224 -57.18 30.31 -32.62
CA GLY A 224 -56.05 30.00 -31.73
C GLY A 224 -55.68 28.52 -31.74
N GLN A 225 -56.68 27.63 -31.75
CA GLN A 225 -56.45 26.19 -31.83
C GLN A 225 -55.75 25.80 -33.15
N LYS A 226 -56.14 26.39 -34.28
CA LYS A 226 -55.50 26.16 -35.58
C LYS A 226 -54.05 26.67 -35.61
N GLN A 227 -53.79 27.84 -35.04
CA GLN A 227 -52.44 28.40 -34.96
C GLN A 227 -51.52 27.54 -34.09
N LEU A 228 -52.02 27.02 -32.96
CA LEU A 228 -51.29 26.12 -32.09
C LEU A 228 -50.95 24.79 -32.80
N ALA A 229 -51.92 24.19 -33.49
CA ALA A 229 -51.70 22.96 -34.25
C ALA A 229 -50.60 23.13 -35.31
N SER A 230 -50.62 24.25 -36.04
CA SER A 230 -49.59 24.60 -37.03
C SER A 230 -48.20 24.79 -36.40
N HIS A 231 -48.12 25.42 -35.22
CA HIS A 231 -46.86 25.55 -34.47
C HIS A 231 -46.30 24.19 -34.01
N ILE A 232 -47.16 23.31 -33.49
CA ILE A 232 -46.76 21.97 -33.06
C ILE A 232 -46.24 21.16 -34.25
N GLU A 233 -46.91 21.23 -35.41
CA GLU A 233 -46.47 20.57 -36.63
C GLU A 233 -45.10 21.09 -37.10
N HIS A 234 -44.88 22.40 -37.05
CA HIS A 234 -43.59 23.01 -37.40
C HIS A 234 -42.46 22.58 -36.45
N VAL A 235 -42.73 22.49 -35.14
CA VAL A 235 -41.73 22.05 -34.15
C VAL A 235 -41.39 20.56 -34.29
N LEU A 236 -42.39 19.70 -34.46
CA LEU A 236 -42.19 18.25 -34.51
C LEU A 236 -41.68 17.75 -35.88
N ILE A 237 -42.13 18.35 -36.98
CA ILE A 237 -41.84 17.86 -38.35
C ILE A 237 -40.80 18.73 -39.06
N GLY A 238 -40.78 20.04 -38.80
CA GLY A 238 -39.86 20.98 -39.46
C GLY A 238 -38.44 20.93 -38.90
N GLY A 239 -38.28 20.75 -37.59
CA GLY A 239 -36.97 20.75 -36.91
C GLY A 239 -36.08 19.55 -37.24
N CYS A 240 -36.64 18.42 -37.65
CA CYS A 240 -35.89 17.17 -37.83
C CYS A 240 -35.38 16.91 -39.25
N LYS A 241 -35.76 17.70 -40.26
CA LYS A 241 -35.44 17.38 -41.67
C LYS A 241 -33.96 17.58 -42.05
N ASN A 242 -33.20 18.39 -41.30
CA ASN A 242 -31.78 18.67 -41.56
C ASN A 242 -30.85 18.37 -40.36
N ALA A 243 -31.32 17.64 -39.34
CA ALA A 243 -30.45 17.27 -38.23
C ALA A 243 -29.47 16.18 -38.66
N ARG A 244 -28.17 16.48 -38.63
CA ARG A 244 -27.11 15.49 -38.84
C ARG A 244 -26.96 14.67 -37.56
N TRP A 245 -27.58 13.50 -37.53
CA TRP A 245 -27.46 12.57 -36.41
C TRP A 245 -26.06 11.98 -36.37
N MET A 246 -25.35 12.17 -35.26
CA MET A 246 -24.03 11.57 -35.02
C MET A 246 -24.17 10.46 -33.98
N LEU A 247 -23.62 9.30 -34.31
CA LEU A 247 -23.60 8.14 -33.43
C LEU A 247 -22.21 8.03 -32.77
N PRO A 248 -22.10 8.07 -31.43
CA PRO A 248 -20.84 7.80 -30.77
C PRO A 248 -20.53 6.31 -30.86
N VAL A 249 -19.36 5.98 -31.40
CA VAL A 249 -18.90 4.61 -31.60
C VAL A 249 -17.45 4.53 -31.12
N VAL A 250 -17.09 3.45 -30.43
CA VAL A 250 -15.72 3.20 -29.98
C VAL A 250 -15.07 2.22 -30.97
N VAL A 251 -13.91 2.59 -31.49
CA VAL A 251 -13.12 1.75 -32.41
C VAL A 251 -11.85 1.32 -31.68
N VAL A 252 -11.63 0.02 -31.58
CA VAL A 252 -10.47 -0.58 -30.91
C VAL A 252 -9.63 -1.28 -31.96
N GLU A 253 -8.42 -0.78 -32.20
CA GLU A 253 -7.44 -1.44 -33.05
C GLU A 253 -6.44 -2.22 -32.18
N LYS A 254 -6.36 -3.54 -32.38
CA LYS A 254 -5.42 -4.44 -31.70
C LYS A 254 -4.35 -4.87 -32.71
N THR A 255 -3.08 -4.70 -32.37
CA THR A 255 -1.96 -5.27 -33.15
C THR A 255 -1.61 -6.64 -32.58
N VAL A 256 -1.87 -7.70 -33.35
CA VAL A 256 -1.51 -9.08 -32.96
C VAL A 256 -0.05 -9.35 -33.32
N ALA A 257 0.63 -10.21 -32.54
CA ALA A 257 2.00 -10.64 -32.80
C ALA A 257 2.10 -11.33 -34.17
N GLY A 258 2.56 -10.58 -35.18
CA GLY A 258 2.48 -10.93 -36.60
C GLY A 258 2.24 -9.72 -37.51
N GLY A 259 1.88 -8.56 -36.94
CA GLY A 259 1.72 -7.30 -37.69
C GLY A 259 0.33 -7.11 -38.31
N SER A 260 -0.59 -8.06 -38.13
CA SER A 260 -2.00 -7.90 -38.49
C SER A 260 -2.71 -7.02 -37.47
N LYS A 261 -3.41 -5.99 -37.97
CA LYS A 261 -4.30 -5.13 -37.18
C LYS A 261 -5.72 -5.71 -37.20
N GLU A 262 -6.26 -6.03 -36.03
CA GLU A 262 -7.68 -6.36 -35.87
C GLU A 262 -8.43 -5.12 -35.37
N THR A 263 -9.49 -4.71 -36.10
CA THR A 263 -10.33 -3.58 -35.72
C THR A 263 -11.67 -4.08 -35.19
N GLU A 264 -11.96 -3.80 -33.92
CA GLU A 264 -13.20 -4.12 -33.24
C GLU A 264 -14.01 -2.84 -33.02
N VAL A 265 -15.30 -2.86 -33.32
CA VAL A 265 -16.21 -1.71 -33.16
C VAL A 265 -17.18 -2.03 -32.03
N VAL A 266 -17.17 -1.19 -30.99
CA VAL A 266 -18.03 -1.33 -29.81
C VAL A 266 -19.06 -0.20 -29.83
N MET A 267 -20.34 -0.58 -29.73
CA MET A 267 -21.46 0.34 -29.68
C MET A 267 -22.19 0.23 -28.34
N ASN A 268 -22.90 1.29 -27.94
CA ASN A 268 -23.68 1.23 -26.70
C ASN A 268 -24.96 0.37 -26.88
N GLU A 269 -25.52 -0.13 -25.79
CA GLU A 269 -26.73 -0.97 -25.85
C GLU A 269 -27.96 -0.26 -26.46
N GLN A 270 -28.06 1.06 -26.30
CA GLN A 270 -29.15 1.86 -26.85
C GLN A 270 -29.09 1.92 -28.39
N THR A 271 -27.89 1.94 -28.98
CA THR A 271 -27.69 1.94 -30.43
C THR A 271 -28.03 0.59 -31.06
N ALA A 272 -27.79 -0.52 -30.34
CA ALA A 272 -28.26 -1.84 -30.73
C ALA A 272 -29.80 -1.91 -30.73
N ARG A 273 -30.46 -1.31 -29.73
CA ARG A 273 -31.93 -1.21 -29.65
C ARG A 273 -32.55 -0.37 -30.77
N MET A 274 -31.81 0.60 -31.32
CA MET A 274 -32.25 1.40 -32.48
C MET A 274 -32.15 0.65 -33.83
N GLY A 275 -31.69 -0.60 -33.85
CA GLY A 275 -31.61 -1.41 -35.07
C GLY A 275 -30.51 -0.97 -36.04
N VAL A 276 -29.48 -0.28 -35.54
CA VAL A 276 -28.33 0.12 -36.37
C VAL A 276 -27.54 -1.11 -36.78
N ASN A 277 -27.31 -1.27 -38.09
CA ASN A 277 -26.58 -2.42 -38.64
C ASN A 277 -25.06 -2.30 -38.37
N ASP A 278 -24.50 -3.28 -37.65
CA ASP A 278 -23.07 -3.35 -37.30
C ASP A 278 -22.16 -3.22 -38.55
N TRP A 279 -22.51 -3.92 -39.63
CA TRP A 279 -21.74 -3.91 -40.87
C TRP A 279 -21.63 -2.53 -41.52
N LYS A 280 -22.69 -1.71 -41.49
CA LYS A 280 -22.68 -0.35 -42.07
C LYS A 280 -21.79 0.58 -41.28
N VAL A 281 -21.79 0.44 -39.96
CA VAL A 281 -20.92 1.22 -39.08
C VAL A 281 -19.47 0.83 -39.32
N ARG A 282 -19.15 -0.46 -39.42
CA ARG A 282 -17.80 -0.94 -39.78
C ARG A 282 -17.33 -0.40 -41.13
N GLN A 283 -18.19 -0.41 -42.13
CA GLN A 283 -17.87 0.15 -43.45
C GLN A 283 -17.62 1.67 -43.39
N ASN A 284 -18.46 2.42 -42.66
CA ASN A 284 -18.27 3.87 -42.49
C ASN A 284 -16.99 4.20 -41.71
N VAL A 285 -16.64 3.39 -40.70
CA VAL A 285 -15.39 3.53 -39.95
C VAL A 285 -14.18 3.23 -40.85
N GLN A 286 -14.26 2.22 -41.71
CA GLN A 286 -13.18 1.91 -42.67
C GLN A 286 -13.02 2.99 -43.75
N GLN A 287 -14.12 3.62 -44.19
CA GLN A 287 -14.11 4.73 -45.14
C GLN A 287 -13.69 6.05 -44.49
N ALA A 288 -13.97 6.21 -43.20
CA ALA A 288 -13.49 7.33 -42.40
C ALA A 288 -11.99 7.11 -42.10
N SER A 289 -11.13 7.63 -42.97
CA SER A 289 -9.71 7.77 -42.63
C SER A 289 -9.60 8.63 -41.38
N MET A 290 -9.35 8.02 -40.23
CA MET A 290 -9.02 8.75 -39.01
C MET A 290 -7.80 9.60 -39.32
N PRO A 291 -7.90 10.94 -39.25
CA PRO A 291 -6.75 11.79 -39.53
C PRO A 291 -5.64 11.42 -38.54
N ALA A 292 -4.44 11.15 -39.06
CA ALA A 292 -3.29 10.89 -38.23
C ALA A 292 -3.11 12.07 -37.27
N MET A 293 -3.10 11.79 -35.97
CA MET A 293 -3.03 12.81 -34.94
C MET A 293 -1.78 13.67 -35.15
N THR A 294 -1.95 14.99 -35.19
CA THR A 294 -0.85 15.93 -35.44
C THR A 294 0.20 15.84 -34.35
N GLN A 295 1.45 16.18 -34.67
CA GLN A 295 2.56 16.09 -33.71
C GLN A 295 2.35 17.02 -32.51
N GLU A 296 1.66 18.15 -32.70
CA GLU A 296 1.29 19.07 -31.61
C GLU A 296 0.26 18.47 -30.66
N ASP A 297 -0.76 17.77 -31.18
CA ASP A 297 -1.76 17.10 -30.36
C ASP A 297 -1.15 15.96 -29.54
N LYS A 298 -0.21 15.20 -30.13
CA LYS A 298 0.57 14.18 -29.41
C LYS A 298 1.34 14.80 -28.24
N GLN A 299 2.03 15.92 -28.46
CA GLN A 299 2.77 16.60 -27.40
C GLN A 299 1.85 17.18 -26.33
N ARG A 300 0.69 17.73 -26.70
CA ARG A 300 -0.29 18.29 -25.74
C ARG A 300 -0.89 17.20 -24.87
N ILE A 301 -1.25 16.06 -25.46
CA ILE A 301 -1.78 14.89 -24.75
C ILE A 301 -0.69 14.29 -23.86
N GLY A 302 0.55 14.15 -24.36
CA GLY A 302 1.70 13.71 -23.58
C GLY A 302 1.93 14.57 -22.34
N LYS A 303 1.96 15.91 -22.49
CA LYS A 303 2.09 16.85 -21.36
C LYS A 303 0.92 16.81 -20.39
N HIS A 304 -0.28 16.46 -20.84
CA HIS A 304 -1.43 16.32 -19.95
C HIS A 304 -1.35 15.01 -19.16
N LEU A 305 -1.00 13.92 -19.84
CA LEU A 305 -0.80 12.62 -19.22
C LEU A 305 0.35 12.63 -18.21
N GLU A 306 1.46 13.32 -18.51
CA GLU A 306 2.59 13.48 -17.60
C GLU A 306 2.18 14.23 -16.33
N ARG A 307 1.35 15.26 -16.45
CA ARG A 307 0.78 15.99 -15.30
C ARG A 307 -0.14 15.13 -14.45
N GLU A 308 -0.94 14.27 -15.07
CA GLU A 308 -1.79 13.32 -14.34
C GLU A 308 -0.97 12.20 -13.68
N ILE A 309 0.09 11.71 -14.33
CA ILE A 309 1.03 10.75 -13.73
C ILE A 309 1.77 11.37 -12.54
N GLN A 310 2.14 12.65 -12.61
CA GLN A 310 2.77 13.38 -11.49
C GLN A 310 1.80 13.69 -10.34
N ARG A 311 0.49 13.70 -10.61
CA ARG A 311 -0.56 13.87 -9.58
C ARG A 311 -0.84 12.60 -8.79
N LEU A 312 -0.50 11.42 -9.34
CA LEU A 312 -0.60 10.16 -8.61
C LEU A 312 0.41 10.17 -7.46
N GLY A 313 -0.03 9.75 -6.27
CA GLY A 313 0.80 9.76 -5.07
C GLY A 313 1.93 8.72 -5.06
N SER A 314 2.57 8.59 -3.90
CA SER A 314 3.76 7.75 -3.71
C SER A 314 3.46 6.31 -3.30
N SER A 315 2.18 5.90 -3.25
CA SER A 315 1.79 4.54 -2.86
C SER A 315 2.29 3.49 -3.86
N GLU A 316 2.60 2.28 -3.38
CA GLU A 316 2.96 1.11 -4.21
C GLU A 316 1.92 0.85 -5.33
N HIS A 317 0.63 1.01 -5.03
CA HIS A 317 -0.44 0.86 -6.01
C HIS A 317 -0.38 1.95 -7.09
N GLU A 318 -0.16 3.19 -6.69
CA GLU A 318 -0.09 4.35 -7.58
C GLU A 318 1.16 4.31 -8.46
N LYS A 319 2.29 3.85 -7.93
CA LYS A 319 3.52 3.57 -8.69
C LYS A 319 3.29 2.52 -9.78
N ARG A 320 2.52 1.46 -9.47
CA ARG A 320 2.16 0.43 -10.45
C ARG A 320 1.22 0.98 -11.53
N VAL A 321 0.22 1.77 -11.14
CA VAL A 321 -0.71 2.42 -12.09
C VAL A 321 0.03 3.41 -12.99
N ALA A 322 0.89 4.26 -12.42
CA ALA A 322 1.77 5.18 -13.15
C ALA A 322 2.69 4.41 -14.13
N GLY A 323 3.26 3.28 -13.70
CA GLY A 323 4.07 2.42 -14.55
C GLY A 323 3.28 1.84 -15.73
N MET A 324 2.03 1.44 -15.50
CA MET A 324 1.16 0.92 -16.55
C MET A 324 0.68 2.02 -17.51
N MET A 325 0.37 3.21 -16.99
CA MET A 325 0.04 4.39 -17.80
C MET A 325 1.21 4.78 -18.71
N ARG A 326 2.46 4.80 -18.20
CA ARG A 326 3.65 5.06 -19.04
C ARG A 326 3.84 3.98 -20.11
N LYS A 327 3.61 2.70 -19.80
CA LYS A 327 3.70 1.61 -20.80
C LYS A 327 2.66 1.75 -21.91
N LEU A 328 1.42 2.09 -21.57
CA LEU A 328 0.34 2.30 -22.55
C LEU A 328 0.56 3.57 -23.39
N ALA A 329 1.25 4.56 -22.81
CA ALA A 329 1.53 5.83 -23.46
C ALA A 329 2.86 5.91 -24.21
N GLY A 330 3.58 4.79 -24.38
CA GLY A 330 4.90 4.77 -25.04
C GLY A 330 4.94 5.38 -26.44
N ASN A 331 3.78 5.45 -27.14
CA ASN A 331 3.66 6.09 -28.47
C ASN A 331 3.35 7.60 -28.44
N PHE A 332 3.08 8.16 -27.25
CA PHE A 332 2.70 9.57 -27.04
C PHE A 332 3.75 10.36 -26.22
N LEU A 333 4.69 9.67 -25.58
CA LEU A 333 5.71 10.25 -24.68
C LEU A 333 7.13 10.28 -25.29
N SER A 334 7.27 9.97 -26.59
CA SER A 334 8.55 10.04 -27.33
C SER A 334 8.77 11.39 -28.02
#